data_AF-A0A7V8ZNK8-F1
#
_entry.id   AF-A0A7V8ZNK8-F1
#
_cell.length_a   1.000
_cell.length_b   1.000
_cell.length_c   1.000
_cell.angle_alpha   90.00
_cell.angle_beta   90.00
_cell.angle_gamma   90.00
#
_symmetry.space_group_name_H-M   'P 1'
#
loop_
_entity.id
_entity.type
_entity.pdbx_description
1 polymer ?
#
loop_
_entity_poly.entity_id
_entity_poly.type
_entity_poly.pdbx_seq_one_letter_code
_entity_poly.pdbx_strand_id
1 'polypeptide(L)'
;MSALPSSIGIPQPDADAILRTLSVLFNPDDVIELRALSTRGRKQTPAGYFDREHRFLLVSEAVRLNRQGIAVYATLNTINPLLHSRYANRIEPNATATTTDADVLRRRWLLIDL
;
A
#
# COMPACT_ATOMS: atom_id res chain seq x y z
N MET A 1 -14.59 10.53 -39.85
CA MET A 1 -14.64 9.36 -38.95
C MET A 1 -13.33 9.30 -38.17
N SER A 2 -13.32 9.85 -36.96
CA SER A 2 -12.18 9.72 -36.04
C SER A 2 -12.36 8.42 -35.26
N ALA A 3 -11.38 7.52 -35.32
CA ALA A 3 -11.41 6.28 -34.56
C ALA A 3 -11.45 6.62 -33.05
N LEU A 4 -12.40 6.02 -32.34
CA LEU A 4 -12.43 6.04 -30.87
C LEU A 4 -11.15 5.33 -30.36
N PRO A 5 -10.45 5.88 -29.36
CA PRO A 5 -9.26 5.23 -28.83
C PRO A 5 -9.61 3.83 -28.32
N SER A 6 -8.80 2.88 -28.77
CA SER A 6 -8.80 1.46 -28.43
C SER A 6 -8.98 1.21 -26.93
N SER A 7 -9.76 0.16 -26.61
CA SER A 7 -10.10 -0.34 -25.27
C SER A 7 -9.11 0.05 -24.17
N ILE A 8 -9.58 0.73 -23.12
CA ILE A 8 -8.83 0.93 -21.88
C ILE A 8 -8.52 -0.48 -21.34
N GLY A 9 -7.30 -0.96 -21.58
CA GLY A 9 -6.82 -2.24 -21.07
C GLY A 9 -6.82 -2.23 -19.54
N ILE A 10 -6.81 -3.42 -18.93
CA ILE A 10 -6.70 -3.54 -17.47
C ILE A 10 -5.41 -2.80 -17.04
N PRO A 11 -5.50 -1.79 -16.15
CA PRO A 11 -4.34 -1.05 -15.69
C PRO A 11 -3.27 -2.01 -15.16
N GLN A 12 -2.06 -1.89 -15.68
CA GLN A 12 -0.91 -2.67 -15.22
C GLN A 12 -0.22 -1.93 -14.08
N PRO A 13 0.40 -2.65 -13.13
CA PRO A 13 1.14 -2.01 -12.06
C PRO A 13 2.41 -1.34 -12.61
N ASP A 14 2.56 -0.05 -12.33
CA ASP A 14 3.72 0.77 -12.71
C ASP A 14 4.56 1.05 -11.47
N ALA A 15 5.72 0.40 -11.38
CA ALA A 15 6.62 0.50 -10.25
C ALA A 15 7.15 1.93 -10.04
N ASP A 16 7.49 2.63 -11.12
CA ASP A 16 8.04 3.98 -11.04
C ASP A 16 6.95 4.97 -10.62
N ALA A 17 5.72 4.80 -11.12
CA ALA A 17 4.59 5.62 -10.68
C ALA A 17 4.26 5.39 -9.19
N ILE A 18 4.30 4.15 -8.71
CA ILE A 18 4.11 3.86 -7.29
C ILE A 18 5.21 4.53 -6.47
N LEU A 19 6.48 4.36 -6.83
CA LEU A 19 7.61 4.94 -6.08
C LEU A 19 7.54 6.47 -6.03
N ARG A 20 7.25 7.13 -7.16
CA ARG A 20 7.02 8.59 -7.21
C ARG A 20 5.87 9.00 -6.31
N THR A 21 4.77 8.26 -6.32
CA THR A 21 3.61 8.53 -5.44
C THR A 21 4.00 8.45 -3.97
N LEU A 22 4.77 7.43 -3.57
CA LEU A 22 5.24 7.30 -2.19
C LEU A 22 6.10 8.50 -1.77
N SER A 23 6.93 9.03 -2.67
CA SER A 23 7.74 10.22 -2.37
C SER A 23 6.95 11.52 -2.19
N VAL A 24 5.73 11.58 -2.72
CA VAL A 24 4.82 12.72 -2.58
C VAL A 24 3.97 12.60 -1.32
N LEU A 25 3.46 11.40 -1.04
CA LEU A 25 2.47 11.19 0.02
C LEU A 25 3.08 11.03 1.42
N PHE A 26 4.34 10.59 1.50
CA PHE A 26 5.01 10.22 2.74
C PHE A 26 6.29 11.01 2.97
N ASN A 27 6.62 11.25 4.24
CA ASN A 27 7.95 11.72 4.59
C ASN A 27 8.95 10.57 4.43
N PRO A 28 10.24 10.88 4.18
CA PRO A 28 11.28 9.87 3.99
C PRO A 28 11.35 8.85 5.13
N ASP A 29 11.16 9.30 6.38
CA ASP A 29 11.33 8.47 7.58
C ASP A 29 10.03 7.79 8.06
N ASP A 30 8.90 7.99 7.36
CA ASP A 30 7.65 7.35 7.76
C ASP A 30 7.75 5.82 7.61
N VAL A 31 7.12 5.05 8.50
CA VAL A 31 6.85 3.64 8.24
C VAL A 31 5.54 3.56 7.47
N ILE A 32 5.52 2.82 6.36
CA ILE A 32 4.34 2.66 5.52
C ILE A 32 3.81 1.25 5.68
N GLU A 33 2.54 1.12 6.07
CA GLU A 33 1.84 -0.15 5.98
C GLU A 33 1.27 -0.34 4.57
N LEU A 34 1.59 -1.46 3.93
CA LEU A 34 0.97 -1.93 2.69
C LEU A 34 0.01 -3.07 3.03
N ARG A 35 -1.23 -2.98 2.55
CA ARG A 35 -2.28 -4.00 2.70
C ARG A 35 -2.74 -4.52 1.35
N ALA A 36 -3.08 -5.79 1.31
CA ALA A 36 -3.70 -6.43 0.17
C ALA A 36 -5.15 -6.79 0.51
N LEU A 37 -6.11 -6.43 -0.34
CA LEU A 37 -7.51 -6.78 -0.12
C LEU A 37 -7.65 -8.31 -0.05
N SER A 38 -8.35 -8.76 0.99
CA SER A 38 -8.62 -10.18 1.16
C SER A 38 -9.45 -10.72 0.00
N THR A 39 -9.01 -11.85 -0.58
CA THR A 39 -9.78 -12.58 -1.60
C THR A 39 -10.99 -13.26 -0.95
N ARG A 40 -12.09 -13.37 -1.68
CA ARG A 40 -13.35 -13.99 -1.20
C ARG A 40 -13.08 -15.32 -0.47
N GLY A 41 -13.52 -15.41 0.78
CA GLY A 41 -13.34 -16.59 1.64
C GLY A 41 -12.14 -16.55 2.59
N ARG A 42 -11.23 -15.58 2.47
CA ARG A 42 -10.18 -15.33 3.47
C ARG A 42 -10.64 -14.29 4.50
N LYS A 43 -10.35 -14.56 5.77
CA LYS A 43 -10.67 -13.65 6.89
C LYS A 43 -9.59 -12.59 7.12
N GLN A 44 -8.32 -12.96 6.92
CA GLN A 44 -7.19 -12.06 7.18
C GLN A 44 -6.86 -11.21 5.95
N THR A 45 -6.45 -9.97 6.20
CA THR A 45 -5.95 -9.04 5.18
C THR A 45 -4.43 -9.12 5.21
N PRO A 46 -3.75 -9.62 4.15
CA PRO A 46 -2.31 -9.60 4.09
C PRO A 46 -1.77 -8.18 4.28
N ALA A 47 -0.75 -8.03 5.14
CA ALA A 47 -0.21 -6.72 5.47
C ALA A 47 1.30 -6.78 5.74
N GLY A 48 1.99 -5.67 5.53
CA GLY A 48 3.41 -5.52 5.80
C GLY A 48 3.78 -4.08 6.08
N TYR A 49 4.88 -3.86 6.79
CA TYR A 49 5.34 -2.52 7.17
C TYR A 49 6.74 -2.28 6.61
N PHE A 50 6.94 -1.16 5.93
CA PHE A 50 8.20 -0.87 5.25
C PHE A 50 8.76 0.47 5.71
N ASP A 51 10.04 0.46 6.04
CA ASP A 51 10.79 1.67 6.40
C ASP A 51 11.33 2.38 5.14
N ARG A 52 12.12 3.44 5.36
CA ARG A 52 12.76 4.26 4.34
C ARG A 52 13.66 3.45 3.40
N GLU A 53 14.45 2.53 3.95
CA GLU A 53 15.46 1.78 3.21
C GLU A 53 14.82 0.70 2.33
N HIS A 54 13.61 0.26 2.69
CA HIS A 54 12.89 -0.82 2.02
C HIS A 54 11.73 -0.36 1.14
N ARG A 55 11.71 0.90 0.70
CA ARG A 55 10.68 1.43 -0.22
C ARG A 55 10.60 0.66 -1.53
N PHE A 56 11.73 0.30 -2.12
CA PHE A 56 11.76 -0.52 -3.34
C PHE A 56 11.13 -1.91 -3.13
N LEU A 57 11.31 -2.48 -1.94
CA LEU A 57 10.69 -3.76 -1.58
C LEU A 57 9.18 -3.63 -1.43
N LEU A 58 8.68 -2.55 -0.81
CA LEU A 58 7.25 -2.24 -0.79
C LEU A 58 6.68 -2.20 -2.22
N VAL A 59 7.33 -1.47 -3.13
CA VAL A 59 6.90 -1.36 -4.53
C VAL A 59 6.90 -2.73 -5.22
N SER A 60 7.95 -3.53 -5.01
CA SER A 60 8.04 -4.89 -5.55
C SER A 60 6.88 -5.77 -5.07
N GLU A 61 6.55 -5.73 -3.78
CA GLU A 61 5.43 -6.49 -3.21
C GLU A 61 4.07 -6.00 -3.74
N ALA A 62 3.88 -4.68 -3.88
CA ALA A 62 2.67 -4.10 -4.47
C ALA A 62 2.48 -4.57 -5.93
N VAL A 63 3.53 -4.54 -6.73
CA VAL A 63 3.53 -5.03 -8.13
C VAL A 63 3.24 -6.53 -8.17
N ARG A 64 3.89 -7.33 -7.31
CA ARG A 64 3.71 -8.78 -7.23
C ARG A 64 2.27 -9.15 -6.89
N LEU A 65 1.69 -8.50 -5.88
CA LEU A 65 0.29 -8.71 -5.46
C LEU A 65 -0.70 -8.28 -6.54
N ASN A 66 -0.47 -7.12 -7.17
CA ASN A 66 -1.33 -6.64 -8.25
C ASN A 66 -1.33 -7.59 -9.47
N ARG A 67 -0.16 -8.13 -9.86
CA ARG A 67 -0.06 -9.16 -10.91
C ARG A 67 -0.78 -10.47 -10.56
N GLN A 68 -1.02 -10.74 -9.28
CA GLN A 68 -1.86 -11.86 -8.81
C GLN A 68 -3.36 -11.53 -8.81
N GLY A 69 -3.75 -10.35 -9.30
CA GLY A 69 -5.14 -9.87 -9.30
C GLY A 69 -5.61 -9.35 -7.95
N ILE A 70 -4.69 -9.08 -7.02
CA ILE A 70 -5.03 -8.60 -5.68
C ILE A 70 -4.84 -7.08 -5.63
N ALA A 71 -5.91 -6.36 -5.32
CA ALA A 71 -5.85 -4.92 -5.10
C ALA A 71 -5.11 -4.61 -3.79
N VAL A 72 -4.25 -3.58 -3.83
CA VAL A 72 -3.40 -3.17 -2.71
C VAL A 72 -3.62 -1.69 -2.39
N TYR A 73 -3.41 -1.34 -1.12
CA TYR A 73 -3.53 0.03 -0.63
C TYR A 73 -2.58 0.24 0.55
N ALA A 74 -2.21 1.49 0.82
CA ALA A 74 -1.32 1.85 1.91
C ALA A 74 -2.02 2.74 2.94
N THR A 75 -1.57 2.71 4.19
CA THR A 75 -2.00 3.71 5.19
C THR A 75 -1.45 5.07 4.80
N LEU A 76 -2.32 6.07 4.66
CA LEU A 76 -1.91 7.39 4.15
C LEU A 76 -1.35 8.33 5.23
N ASN A 77 -1.83 8.21 6.46
CA ASN A 77 -1.44 9.08 7.57
C ASN A 77 -0.24 8.50 8.33
N THR A 78 0.48 9.36 9.07
CA THR A 78 1.63 8.92 9.86
C THR A 78 1.19 7.98 10.97
N ILE A 79 1.70 6.75 10.94
CA ILE A 79 1.43 5.70 11.94
C ILE A 79 2.59 5.59 12.93
N ASN A 80 2.35 4.93 14.06
CA ASN A 80 3.39 4.62 15.03
C ASN A 80 4.50 3.75 14.38
N PRO A 81 5.76 4.23 14.31
CA PRO A 81 6.85 3.48 13.69
C PRO A 81 7.12 2.12 14.34
N LEU A 82 6.76 1.94 15.62
CA LEU A 82 6.93 0.66 16.33
C LEU A 82 6.12 -0.48 15.70
N LEU A 83 5.08 -0.17 14.91
CA LEU A 83 4.32 -1.16 14.15
C LEU A 83 5.18 -1.93 13.14
N HIS A 84 6.29 -1.35 12.69
CA HIS A 84 7.26 -2.01 11.81
C HIS A 84 7.69 -3.37 12.35
N SER A 85 7.87 -3.49 13.66
CA SER A 85 8.29 -4.74 14.32
C SER A 85 7.34 -5.93 14.10
N ARG A 86 6.06 -5.71 13.77
CA ARG A 86 5.09 -6.79 13.54
C ARG A 86 5.46 -7.62 12.32
N TYR A 87 5.63 -6.94 11.17
CA TYR A 87 5.87 -7.55 9.85
C TYR A 87 6.90 -6.71 9.09
N ALA A 88 8.10 -6.59 9.67
CA ALA A 88 9.16 -5.74 9.15
C ALA A 88 9.57 -6.16 7.74
N ASN A 89 9.42 -5.22 6.80
CA ASN A 89 9.89 -5.30 5.42
C ASN A 89 9.44 -6.57 4.69
N ARG A 90 8.22 -7.05 4.99
CA ARG A 90 7.63 -8.25 4.37
C ARG A 90 6.10 -8.20 4.42
N ILE A 91 5.45 -8.88 3.49
CA ILE A 91 4.00 -9.15 3.57
C ILE A 91 3.79 -10.40 4.43
N GLU A 92 2.95 -10.28 5.46
CA GLU A 92 2.42 -11.40 6.24
C GLU A 92 1.05 -11.81 5.65
N PRO A 93 0.92 -12.99 5.01
CA PRO A 93 -0.33 -13.44 4.41
C PRO A 93 -1.48 -13.60 5.42
N ASN A 94 -1.16 -13.95 6.67
CA ASN A 94 -2.15 -14.20 7.72
C ASN A 94 -2.01 -13.18 8.86
N ALA A 95 -1.89 -11.90 8.52
CA ALA A 95 -1.70 -10.83 9.50
C ALA A 95 -2.84 -10.85 10.53
N THR A 96 -2.48 -11.03 11.80
CA THR A 96 -3.42 -11.09 12.93
C THR A 96 -3.77 -9.70 13.47
N ALA A 97 -2.92 -8.71 13.22
CA ALA A 97 -3.14 -7.32 13.59
C ALA A 97 -2.61 -6.37 12.52
N THR A 98 -3.37 -5.33 12.22
CA THR A 98 -2.98 -4.26 11.28
C THR A 98 -3.09 -2.90 11.97
N THR A 99 -2.63 -1.82 11.34
CA THR A 99 -2.79 -0.46 11.90
C THR A 99 -4.27 -0.18 12.23
N THR A 100 -4.51 0.39 13.40
CA THR A 100 -5.83 0.89 13.83
C THR A 100 -5.81 2.41 13.95
N ASP A 101 -6.98 3.02 14.16
CA ASP A 101 -7.06 4.48 14.36
C ASP A 101 -6.23 4.96 15.56
N ALA A 102 -6.07 4.13 16.59
CA ALA A 102 -5.26 4.44 17.77
C ALA A 102 -3.75 4.50 17.46
N ASP A 103 -3.32 3.89 16.36
CA ASP A 103 -1.92 3.88 15.93
C ASP A 103 -1.55 5.09 15.08
N VAL A 104 -2.52 5.92 14.66
CA VAL A 104 -2.28 7.11 13.84
C VAL A 104 -1.78 8.26 14.71
N LEU A 105 -0.50 8.61 14.56
CA LEU A 105 0.14 9.70 15.32
C LEU A 105 -0.28 11.09 14.81
N ARG A 106 -0.48 11.23 13.50
CA ARG A 106 -0.83 12.52 12.88
C ARG A 106 -1.60 12.32 11.59
N ARG A 107 -2.70 13.06 11.45
CA ARG A 107 -3.44 13.19 10.18
C ARG A 107 -2.78 14.29 9.34
N ARG A 108 -2.18 13.93 8.21
CA ARG A 108 -1.63 14.86 7.22
C ARG A 108 -2.58 15.07 6.05
N TRP A 109 -3.32 14.02 5.71
CA TRP A 109 -4.25 14.00 4.60
C TRP A 109 -5.67 13.83 5.14
N LEU A 110 -6.55 14.75 4.77
CA LEU A 110 -7.98 14.67 5.03
C LEU A 110 -8.66 14.46 3.69
N LEU A 111 -9.17 13.25 3.45
CA LEU A 111 -9.97 12.97 2.26
C LEU A 111 -11.34 13.61 2.48
N ILE A 112 -11.69 14.54 1.60
CA ILE A 112 -12.99 15.21 1.58
C ILE A 112 -13.72 14.71 0.35
N ASP A 113 -14.91 14.16 0.57
CA ASP A 113 -15.88 13.89 -0.48
C ASP A 113 -16.82 15.11 -0.54
N LEU A 114 -17.09 15.65 -1.74
CA LEU A 114 -17.88 16.86 -1.96
C LEU A 114 -19.24 16.54 -2.56
#